data_AF-A0A4Y9ZHR8-F1
#
_entry.id   AF-A0A4Y9ZHR8-F1
#
_cell.length_a   1.000
_cell.length_b   1.000
_cell.length_c   1.000
_cell.angle_alpha   90.00
_cell.angle_beta   90.00
_cell.angle_gamma   90.00
#
_symmetry.space_group_name_H-M   'P 1'
#
loop_
_entity.id
_entity.type
_entity.pdbx_description
1 polymer ?
#
loop_
_entity_poly.entity_id
_entity_poly.type
_entity_poly.pdbx_seq_one_letter_code
_entity_poly.pdbx_strand_id
1 'polypeptide(L)'
;MTSDLSSLLTSSKALNAHLSKPDLPHVNLSLDQIEAQSRRLVSRQPGAAADSGRANYLLAQAHVDAPALASSIAHLNTSTTFSPLQPLQDTDIAGYLRHAHEQNIISTIEEARRETQEEFYRVLEDRGRKDWEARKKRVFEELGGRHAGGESQAMAEWRKGSLAKSTLALSTGPSTSLQMQSKMMAYDRPVTELNAARLRGVSYPVIHSLMHASLSIIQDHTHAIPQLFHLLAKITAEPPSLPPLEHASAHILNTPLIERKHARAYLGPTPSPELQK
;
A
#
# COMPACT_ATOMS: atom_id res chain seq x y z
N MET A 1 28.40 47.21 -3.62
CA MET A 1 27.09 47.50 -4.22
C MET A 1 26.03 47.19 -3.17
N THR A 2 25.65 48.20 -2.39
CA THR A 2 24.67 48.09 -1.31
C THR A 2 23.32 47.75 -1.93
N SER A 3 22.84 46.52 -1.72
CA SER A 3 21.49 46.11 -2.11
C SER A 3 20.51 47.09 -1.47
N ASP A 4 19.89 47.91 -2.32
CA ASP A 4 19.16 49.10 -1.92
C ASP A 4 17.96 48.67 -1.08
N LEU A 5 17.83 49.16 0.16
CA LEU A 5 16.75 48.74 1.09
C LEU A 5 15.35 48.92 0.47
N SER A 6 15.24 49.89 -0.44
CA SER A 6 14.10 50.14 -1.32
C SER A 6 13.73 48.92 -2.20
N SER A 7 14.72 48.24 -2.79
CA SER A 7 14.53 47.06 -3.62
C SER A 7 14.03 45.87 -2.79
N LEU A 8 14.55 45.70 -1.58
CA LEU A 8 14.13 44.65 -0.66
C LEU A 8 12.71 44.89 -0.15
N LEU A 9 12.37 46.14 0.19
CA LEU A 9 11.01 46.53 0.53
C LEU A 9 10.03 46.24 -0.62
N THR A 10 10.42 46.55 -1.86
CA THR A 10 9.60 46.31 -3.05
C THR A 10 9.39 44.81 -3.29
N SER A 11 10.44 44.01 -3.15
CA SER A 11 10.36 42.54 -3.26
C SER A 11 9.47 41.92 -2.17
N SER A 12 9.56 42.42 -0.93
CA SER A 12 8.73 41.98 0.19
C SER A 12 7.25 42.33 -0.03
N LYS A 13 6.96 43.52 -0.55
CA LYS A 13 5.59 43.93 -0.91
C LYS A 13 5.01 43.07 -2.03
N ALA A 14 5.82 42.71 -3.04
CA ALA A 14 5.38 41.83 -4.13
C ALA A 14 5.02 40.42 -3.64
N LEU A 15 5.77 39.87 -2.67
CA LEU A 15 5.46 38.58 -2.04
C LEU A 15 4.13 38.63 -1.26
N ASN A 16 3.87 39.71 -0.53
CA ASN A 16 2.63 39.87 0.25
C ASN A 16 1.40 40.28 -0.58
N ALA A 17 1.57 40.63 -1.85
CA ALA A 17 0.47 41.00 -2.73
C ALA A 17 -0.56 39.87 -2.88
N HIS A 18 -0.12 38.61 -2.87
CA HIS A 18 -0.99 37.44 -3.03
C HIS A 18 -1.87 37.14 -1.80
N LEU A 19 -1.54 37.72 -0.63
CA LEU A 19 -2.31 37.59 0.60
C LEU A 19 -3.31 38.76 0.79
N SER A 20 -3.13 39.84 0.03
CA SER A 20 -3.93 41.05 0.14
C SER A 20 -5.17 40.94 -0.75
N LYS A 21 -6.37 40.96 -0.17
CA LYS A 21 -7.62 41.02 -0.93
C LYS A 21 -7.66 42.33 -1.76
N PRO A 22 -8.01 42.29 -3.05
CA PRO A 22 -7.89 43.46 -3.95
C PRO A 22 -8.83 44.63 -3.63
N ASP A 23 -9.85 44.44 -2.77
CA ASP A 23 -10.86 45.46 -2.47
C ASP A 23 -10.60 46.30 -1.20
N LEU A 24 -9.44 46.15 -0.53
CA LEU A 24 -9.13 46.94 0.66
C LEU A 24 -7.84 47.77 0.52
N PRO A 25 -7.85 49.06 0.91
CA PRO A 25 -6.65 49.90 0.87
C PRO A 25 -5.59 49.37 1.84
N HIS A 26 -4.32 49.43 1.45
CA HIS A 26 -3.22 49.05 2.34
C HIS A 26 -3.12 50.07 3.49
N VAL A 27 -3.10 49.58 4.73
CA VAL A 27 -2.89 50.42 5.91
C VAL A 27 -1.45 50.23 6.39
N ASN A 28 -0.65 51.30 6.39
CA ASN A 28 0.67 51.28 7.01
C ASN A 28 0.51 51.47 8.52
N LEU A 29 0.79 50.43 9.31
CA LEU A 29 0.77 50.51 10.77
C LEU A 29 2.14 50.96 11.29
N SER A 30 2.15 51.76 12.35
CA SER A 30 3.40 52.07 13.07
C SER A 30 3.90 50.86 13.85
N LEU A 31 5.18 50.83 14.22
CA LEU A 31 5.78 49.73 14.99
C LEU A 31 5.01 49.45 16.29
N ASP A 32 4.61 50.50 17.03
CA ASP A 32 3.80 50.35 18.25
C ASP A 32 2.42 49.73 17.98
N GLN A 33 1.80 50.07 16.84
CA GLN A 33 0.51 49.49 16.47
C GLN A 33 0.66 48.03 16.04
N ILE A 34 1.74 47.69 15.33
CA ILE A 34 2.08 46.31 14.96
C ILE A 34 2.36 45.49 16.23
N GLU A 35 3.07 46.04 17.21
CA GLU A 35 3.33 45.38 18.49
C GLU A 35 2.03 45.15 19.26
N ALA A 36 1.17 46.17 19.38
CA ALA A 36 -0.11 46.04 20.05
C ALA A 36 -1.02 45.01 19.36
N GLN A 37 -1.03 44.97 18.03
CA GLN A 37 -1.75 43.96 17.25
C GLN A 37 -1.13 42.57 17.39
N SER A 38 0.20 42.45 17.38
CA SER A 38 0.94 41.21 17.63
C SER A 38 0.58 40.63 18.99
N ARG A 39 0.65 41.43 20.06
CA ARG A 39 0.27 41.01 21.41
C ARG A 39 -1.20 40.58 21.48
N ARG A 40 -2.09 41.29 20.78
CA ARG A 40 -3.51 40.90 20.66
C ARG A 40 -3.68 39.59 19.89
N LEU A 41 -2.97 39.38 18.79
CA LEU A 41 -3.01 38.13 18.01
C LEU A 41 -2.46 36.95 18.79
N VAL A 42 -1.35 37.14 19.51
CA VAL A 42 -0.77 36.15 20.43
C VAL A 42 -1.76 35.82 21.55
N SER A 43 -2.45 36.83 22.11
CA SER A 43 -3.47 36.60 23.15
C SER A 43 -4.78 36.00 22.62
N ARG A 44 -5.08 36.17 21.32
CA ARG A 44 -6.29 35.72 20.65
C ARG A 44 -6.06 34.47 19.80
N GLN A 45 -4.89 33.84 19.92
CA GLN A 45 -4.71 32.47 19.46
C GLN A 45 -5.63 31.63 20.35
N PRO A 46 -6.74 31.09 19.80
CA PRO A 46 -7.66 30.30 20.61
C PRO A 46 -6.84 29.15 21.17
N GLY A 47 -6.81 29.05 22.50
CA GLY A 47 -6.05 28.00 23.17
C GLY A 47 -6.39 26.66 22.56
N ALA A 48 -5.38 25.94 22.09
CA ALA A 48 -5.49 24.61 21.49
C ALA A 48 -6.30 23.63 22.38
N ALA A 49 -6.51 23.95 23.66
CA ALA A 49 -7.33 23.22 24.61
C ALA A 49 -8.82 23.07 24.21
N ALA A 50 -9.43 24.04 23.52
CA ALA A 50 -10.86 23.94 23.17
C ALA A 50 -11.09 23.03 21.93
N ASP A 51 -10.17 23.06 20.97
CA ASP A 51 -10.22 22.20 19.77
C ASP A 51 -9.57 20.82 19.99
N SER A 52 -8.68 20.66 20.98
CA SER A 52 -8.10 19.35 21.28
C SER A 52 -9.16 18.36 21.73
N GLY A 53 -10.21 18.80 22.44
CA GLY A 53 -11.31 17.92 22.84
C GLY A 53 -12.07 17.35 21.64
N ARG A 54 -12.36 18.19 20.63
CA ARG A 54 -13.04 17.77 19.39
C ARG A 54 -12.12 16.96 18.49
N ALA A 55 -10.86 17.35 18.35
CA ALA A 55 -9.86 16.62 17.59
C ALA A 55 -9.60 15.22 18.20
N ASN A 56 -9.47 15.12 19.52
CA ASN A 56 -9.33 13.83 20.21
C ASN A 56 -10.56 12.95 20.02
N TYR A 57 -11.76 13.54 19.98
CA TYR A 57 -12.99 12.79 19.71
C TYR A 57 -13.06 12.25 18.27
N LEU A 58 -12.60 13.03 17.29
CA LEU A 58 -12.50 12.59 15.88
C LEU A 58 -11.41 11.53 15.69
N LEU A 59 -10.28 11.64 16.39
CA LEU A 59 -9.21 10.65 16.36
C LEU A 59 -9.64 9.33 17.03
N ALA A 60 -10.40 9.40 18.12
CA ALA A 60 -11.00 8.22 18.74
C ALA A 60 -12.00 7.52 17.82
N GLN A 61 -12.80 8.28 17.05
CA GLN A 61 -13.66 7.71 16.01
C GLN A 61 -12.85 6.97 14.93
N ALA A 62 -11.66 7.47 14.59
CA ALA A 62 -10.71 6.82 13.70
C ALA A 62 -9.87 5.70 14.37
N HIS A 63 -10.19 5.30 15.61
CA HIS A 63 -9.45 4.30 16.41
C HIS A 63 -7.97 4.66 16.65
N VAL A 64 -7.64 5.95 16.72
CA VAL A 64 -6.29 6.44 17.01
C VAL A 64 -6.20 6.89 18.46
N ASP A 65 -5.27 6.29 19.21
CA ASP A 65 -5.02 6.60 20.62
C ASP A 65 -4.19 7.90 20.77
N ALA A 66 -4.90 9.03 20.70
CA ALA A 66 -4.33 10.37 20.81
C ALA A 66 -3.49 10.63 22.09
N PRO A 67 -3.90 10.20 23.31
CA PRO A 67 -3.09 10.43 24.51
C PRO A 67 -1.79 9.61 24.51
N ALA A 68 -1.80 8.37 24.00
CA ALA A 68 -0.58 7.58 23.85
C ALA A 68 0.41 8.25 22.87
N LEU A 69 -0.08 8.72 21.72
CA LEU A 69 0.74 9.46 20.76
C LEU A 69 1.29 10.77 21.34
N ALA A 70 0.48 11.54 22.06
CA ALA A 70 0.92 12.77 22.72
C ALA A 70 2.04 12.50 23.73
N SER A 71 1.95 11.41 24.50
CA SER A 71 3.03 11.00 25.42
C SER A 71 4.31 10.62 24.68
N SER A 72 4.20 9.89 23.56
CA SER A 72 5.36 9.52 22.74
C SER A 72 6.07 10.73 22.13
N ILE A 73 5.29 11.75 21.73
CA ILE A 73 5.80 13.02 21.21
C ILE A 73 6.49 13.83 22.31
N ALA A 74 5.92 13.85 23.52
CA ALA A 74 6.52 14.54 24.66
C ALA A 74 7.85 13.89 25.11
N HIS A 75 8.00 12.58 24.91
CA HIS A 75 9.24 11.86 25.21
C HIS A 75 10.30 11.94 24.09
N LEU A 76 9.99 12.51 22.92
CA LEU A 76 10.97 12.72 21.86
C LEU A 76 11.91 13.88 22.24
N ASN A 77 13.14 13.55 22.62
CA ASN A 77 14.22 14.51 22.85
C ASN A 77 14.74 15.09 21.53
N THR A 78 14.05 16.10 20.99
CA THR A 78 14.42 16.82 19.77
C THR A 78 15.79 17.51 19.85
N SER A 79 16.27 17.82 21.06
CA SER A 79 17.60 18.39 21.31
C SER A 79 18.75 17.45 20.95
N THR A 80 18.54 16.13 21.06
CA THR A 80 19.57 15.12 20.76
C THR A 80 19.57 14.68 19.30
N THR A 81 18.43 14.81 18.61
CA THR A 81 18.27 14.34 17.23
C THR A 81 18.79 15.34 16.19
N PHE A 82 18.81 16.64 16.52
CA PHE A 82 19.20 17.70 15.58
C PHE A 82 20.46 18.47 16.00
N SER A 83 21.15 18.05 17.06
CA SER A 83 22.45 18.63 17.41
C SER A 83 23.54 17.92 16.59
N PRO A 84 24.33 18.63 15.77
CA PRO A 84 25.47 18.03 15.09
C PRO A 84 26.41 17.43 16.14
N LEU A 85 26.82 16.17 15.92
CA LEU A 85 27.64 15.39 16.86
C LEU A 85 28.97 16.05 17.22
N GLN A 86 29.38 17.08 16.47
CA GLN A 86 30.53 17.91 16.77
C GLN A 86 30.25 19.38 16.39
N PRO A 87 30.27 20.33 17.34
CA PRO A 87 30.20 21.74 17.02
C PRO A 87 31.52 22.15 16.34
N LEU A 88 31.48 22.36 15.02
CA LEU A 88 32.62 22.89 14.28
C LEU A 88 32.73 24.39 14.61
N GLN A 89 33.79 24.80 15.32
CA GLN A 89 34.03 26.23 15.56
C GLN A 89 34.53 26.90 14.27
N ASP A 90 34.07 28.12 14.00
CA ASP A 90 34.27 28.90 12.76
C ASP A 90 35.75 29.19 12.37
N THR A 91 36.74 28.61 13.06
CA THR A 91 38.17 28.83 12.84
C THR A 91 39.03 27.56 12.79
N ASP A 92 38.45 26.35 12.70
CA ASP A 92 39.21 25.10 12.52
C ASP A 92 39.13 24.55 11.09
N ILE A 93 40.08 24.96 10.25
CA ILE A 93 40.20 24.49 8.86
C ILE A 93 40.50 22.98 8.81
N ALA A 94 41.27 22.45 9.77
CA ALA A 94 41.61 21.04 9.80
C ALA A 94 40.39 20.18 10.17
N GLY A 95 39.56 20.66 11.11
CA GLY A 95 38.27 20.06 11.44
C GLY A 95 37.30 20.06 10.25
N TYR A 96 37.19 21.18 9.53
CA TYR A 96 36.37 21.28 8.33
C TYR A 96 36.80 20.27 7.25
N LEU A 97 38.11 20.16 6.98
CA LEU A 97 38.63 19.22 5.99
C LEU A 97 38.40 17.76 6.38
N ARG A 98 38.53 17.42 7.66
CA ARG A 98 38.24 16.06 8.16
C ARG A 98 36.76 15.73 7.99
N HIS A 99 35.87 16.62 8.40
CA HIS A 99 34.43 16.43 8.24
C HIS A 99 34.02 16.35 6.77
N ALA A 100 34.56 17.21 5.90
CA ALA A 100 34.31 17.16 4.46
C ALA A 100 34.78 15.84 3.83
N HIS A 101 35.92 15.32 4.28
CA HIS A 101 36.43 14.02 3.82
C HIS A 101 35.53 12.87 4.29
N GLU A 102 35.15 12.83 5.57
CA GLU A 102 34.24 11.82 6.11
C GLU A 102 32.87 11.86 5.42
N GLN A 103 32.32 13.06 5.21
CA GLN A 103 31.06 13.25 4.49
C GLN A 103 31.17 12.80 3.02
N ASN A 104 32.32 13.01 2.38
CA ASN A 104 32.55 12.52 1.02
C ASN A 104 32.60 10.99 0.98
N ILE A 105 33.27 10.34 1.95
CA ILE A 105 33.27 8.88 2.08
C ILE A 105 31.84 8.36 2.27
N ILE A 106 31.05 8.98 3.17
CA ILE A 106 29.66 8.56 3.40
C ILE A 106 28.84 8.72 2.12
N SER A 107 28.96 9.86 1.44
CA SER A 107 28.25 10.14 0.19
C SER A 107 28.59 9.14 -0.92
N THR A 108 29.87 8.77 -1.06
CA THR A 108 30.30 7.80 -2.08
C THR A 108 29.78 6.39 -1.77
N ILE A 109 29.76 5.97 -0.50
CA ILE A 109 29.18 4.69 -0.09
C ILE A 109 27.68 4.67 -0.34
N GLU A 110 26.96 5.75 0.01
CA GLU A 110 25.52 5.84 -0.19
C GLU A 110 25.14 5.86 -1.67
N GLU A 111 25.93 6.54 -2.51
CA GLU A 111 25.75 6.55 -3.96
C GLU A 111 26.01 5.16 -4.56
N ALA A 112 27.10 4.49 -4.18
CA ALA A 112 27.36 3.12 -4.61
C ALA A 112 26.26 2.14 -4.16
N ARG A 113 25.72 2.32 -2.94
CA ARG A 113 24.59 1.51 -2.46
C ARG A 113 23.33 1.75 -3.30
N ARG A 114 23.04 3.01 -3.64
CA ARG A 114 21.91 3.38 -4.47
C ARG A 114 22.06 2.78 -5.88
N GLU A 115 23.21 2.95 -6.49
CA GLU A 115 23.53 2.43 -7.83
C GLU A 115 23.41 0.90 -7.87
N THR A 116 24.00 0.19 -6.90
CA THR A 116 23.90 -1.28 -6.84
C THR A 116 22.48 -1.77 -6.62
N GLN A 117 21.68 -1.06 -5.82
CA GLN A 117 20.27 -1.38 -5.62
C GLN A 117 19.46 -1.18 -6.91
N GLU A 118 19.65 -0.05 -7.59
CA GLU A 118 18.98 0.24 -8.87
C GLU A 118 19.36 -0.78 -9.94
N GLU A 119 20.65 -1.12 -10.07
CA GLU A 119 21.13 -2.13 -11.01
C GLU A 119 20.56 -3.53 -10.67
N PHE A 120 20.46 -3.88 -9.39
CA PHE A 120 19.82 -5.14 -8.98
C PHE A 120 18.37 -5.22 -9.46
N TYR A 121 17.58 -4.16 -9.26
CA TYR A 121 16.19 -4.13 -9.72
C TYR A 121 16.09 -4.19 -11.24
N ARG A 122 16.97 -3.46 -11.95
CA ARG A 122 17.04 -3.50 -13.42
C ARG A 122 17.33 -4.90 -13.94
N VAL A 123 18.34 -5.57 -13.38
CA VAL A 123 18.72 -6.94 -13.75
C VAL A 123 17.62 -7.94 -13.40
N LEU A 124 16.95 -7.77 -12.26
CA LEU A 124 15.83 -8.62 -11.85
C LEU A 124 14.67 -8.51 -12.82
N GLU A 125 14.30 -7.30 -13.23
CA GLU A 125 13.25 -7.05 -14.21
C GLU A 125 13.62 -7.63 -15.58
N ASP A 126 14.85 -7.40 -16.05
CA ASP A 126 15.34 -7.93 -17.32
C ASP A 126 15.31 -9.47 -17.35
N ARG A 127 15.72 -10.12 -16.26
CA ARG A 127 15.65 -11.57 -16.12
C ARG A 127 14.20 -12.05 -16.06
N GLY A 128 13.35 -11.40 -15.27
CA GLY A 128 11.93 -11.71 -15.18
C GLY A 128 11.23 -11.64 -16.54
N ARG A 129 11.55 -10.61 -17.35
CA ARG A 129 11.06 -10.45 -18.71
C ARG A 129 11.55 -11.57 -19.63
N LYS A 130 12.85 -11.89 -19.62
CA LYS A 130 13.41 -12.98 -20.42
C LYS A 130 12.80 -14.33 -20.06
N ASP A 131 12.63 -14.62 -18.77
CA ASP A 131 12.03 -15.85 -18.28
C ASP A 131 10.55 -15.94 -18.66
N TRP A 132 9.84 -14.80 -18.66
CA TRP A 132 8.47 -14.71 -19.16
C TRP A 132 8.39 -15.00 -20.66
N GLU A 133 9.24 -14.36 -21.47
CA GLU A 133 9.29 -14.58 -22.91
C GLU A 133 9.66 -16.03 -23.26
N ALA A 134 10.62 -16.61 -22.55
CA ALA A 134 11.01 -18.01 -22.72
C ALA A 134 9.86 -18.97 -22.38
N ARG A 135 9.16 -18.74 -21.26
CA ARG A 135 7.98 -19.55 -20.87
C ARG A 135 6.84 -19.38 -21.87
N LYS A 136 6.57 -18.15 -22.31
CA LYS A 136 5.58 -17.87 -23.35
C LYS A 136 5.91 -18.64 -24.61
N LYS A 137 7.16 -18.60 -25.08
CA LYS A 137 7.59 -19.34 -26.27
C LYS A 137 7.39 -20.86 -26.11
N ARG A 138 7.76 -21.42 -24.96
CA ARG A 138 7.54 -22.85 -24.66
C ARG A 138 6.06 -23.22 -24.69
N VAL A 139 5.19 -22.43 -24.04
CA VAL A 139 3.74 -22.66 -24.05
C VAL A 139 3.18 -22.56 -25.48
N PHE A 140 3.64 -21.59 -26.27
CA PHE A 140 3.24 -21.44 -27.67
C PHE A 140 3.69 -22.60 -28.55
N GLU A 141 4.88 -23.16 -28.31
CA GLU A 141 5.40 -24.33 -29.03
C GLU A 141 4.62 -25.60 -28.67
N GLU A 142 4.33 -25.82 -27.39
CA GLU A 142 3.55 -26.97 -26.90
C GLU A 142 2.08 -26.91 -27.35
N LEU A 143 1.51 -25.70 -27.45
CA LEU A 143 0.13 -25.48 -27.91
C LEU A 143 0.03 -25.45 -29.45
N GLY A 144 1.03 -24.89 -30.13
CA GLY A 144 1.12 -24.77 -31.59
C GLY A 144 1.50 -26.08 -32.28
N GLY A 145 2.39 -26.89 -31.68
CA GLY A 145 2.76 -28.22 -32.18
C GLY A 145 1.61 -29.23 -32.20
N ARG A 146 0.52 -28.96 -31.47
CA ARG A 146 -0.71 -29.77 -31.46
C ARG A 146 -1.75 -29.34 -32.52
N HIS A 147 -1.52 -28.21 -33.20
CA HIS A 147 -2.45 -27.60 -34.16
C HIS A 147 -1.83 -27.37 -35.55
N ALA A 148 -0.81 -28.14 -35.93
CA ALA A 148 -0.13 -28.10 -37.24
C ALA A 148 -1.00 -28.63 -38.41
N GLY A 149 -2.26 -28.19 -38.49
CA GLY A 149 -3.20 -28.53 -39.55
C GLY A 149 -4.04 -27.35 -40.08
N GLY A 150 -3.86 -26.11 -39.60
CA GLY A 150 -4.74 -24.98 -39.98
C GLY A 150 -4.14 -23.58 -39.81
N GLU A 151 -2.85 -23.41 -40.10
CA GLU A 151 -1.99 -22.38 -39.49
C GLU A 151 -2.14 -20.91 -39.98
N SER A 152 -2.95 -20.60 -41.00
CA SER A 152 -2.93 -19.24 -41.57
C SER A 152 -3.94 -18.24 -40.95
N GLN A 153 -5.07 -18.73 -40.43
CA GLN A 153 -6.19 -17.85 -40.05
C GLN A 153 -6.10 -17.36 -38.60
N ALA A 154 -5.73 -18.25 -37.66
CA ALA A 154 -5.62 -17.91 -36.24
C ALA A 154 -4.46 -16.93 -35.94
N MET A 155 -3.38 -16.97 -36.73
CA MET A 155 -2.26 -16.03 -36.63
C MET A 155 -2.63 -14.61 -37.05
N ALA A 156 -3.49 -14.46 -38.06
CA ALA A 156 -3.96 -13.15 -38.53
C ALA A 156 -4.92 -12.49 -37.53
N GLU A 157 -5.79 -13.27 -36.90
CA GLU A 157 -6.74 -12.79 -35.89
C GLU A 157 -6.04 -12.33 -34.61
N TRP A 158 -5.00 -13.04 -34.16
CA TRP A 158 -4.21 -12.66 -32.98
C TRP A 158 -3.36 -11.40 -33.20
N ARG A 159 -2.73 -11.22 -34.37
CA ARG A 159 -1.99 -9.98 -34.67
C ARG A 159 -2.92 -8.77 -34.80
N LYS A 160 -4.13 -8.96 -35.32
CA LYS A 160 -5.12 -7.89 -35.45
C LYS A 160 -5.64 -7.41 -34.09
N GLY A 161 -5.69 -8.30 -33.09
CA GLY A 161 -6.04 -7.95 -31.71
C GLY A 161 -4.95 -7.18 -30.95
N SER A 162 -3.68 -7.34 -31.31
CA SER A 162 -2.54 -6.73 -30.59
C SER A 162 -2.16 -5.33 -31.08
N LEU A 163 -2.62 -4.91 -32.26
CA LEU A 163 -2.26 -3.62 -32.88
C LEU A 163 -3.35 -2.55 -32.79
N ALA A 164 -4.54 -2.87 -32.26
CA ALA A 164 -5.60 -1.91 -32.08
C ALA A 164 -5.72 -1.50 -30.61
N LYS A 165 -5.28 -0.25 -30.33
CA LYS A 165 -5.45 0.53 -29.08
C LYS A 165 -4.25 0.51 -28.12
N SER A 166 -3.20 1.22 -28.52
CA SER A 166 -2.41 2.03 -27.58
C SER A 166 -3.13 3.36 -27.37
N THR A 167 -3.85 3.49 -26.26
CA THR A 167 -4.07 4.77 -25.57
C THR A 167 -4.44 4.49 -24.10
N LEU A 168 -3.50 4.82 -23.21
CA LEU A 168 -3.68 5.11 -21.77
C LEU A 168 -4.07 3.94 -20.85
N ALA A 169 -3.07 3.29 -20.24
CA ALA A 169 -3.04 3.05 -18.78
C ALA A 169 -1.71 2.40 -18.38
N LEU A 170 -1.01 3.09 -17.49
CA LEU A 170 0.08 2.57 -16.68
C LEU A 170 -0.52 1.53 -15.70
N SER A 171 -0.55 0.26 -16.10
CA SER A 171 -0.77 -0.83 -15.14
C SER A 171 0.21 -1.95 -15.44
N THR A 172 1.14 -2.15 -14.52
CA THR A 172 2.04 -3.30 -14.44
C THR A 172 1.21 -4.57 -14.21
N GLY A 173 0.75 -5.19 -15.29
CA GLY A 173 0.04 -6.46 -15.23
C GLY A 173 -0.24 -7.04 -16.62
N PRO A 174 -0.28 -8.38 -16.77
CA PRO A 174 -0.74 -8.99 -18.01
C PRO A 174 -2.14 -8.45 -18.32
N SER A 175 -2.39 -8.00 -19.55
CA SER A 175 -3.70 -7.48 -19.94
C SER A 175 -4.74 -8.57 -19.73
N THR A 176 -5.49 -8.45 -18.63
CA THR A 176 -6.45 -9.46 -18.22
C THR A 176 -7.65 -9.36 -19.14
N SER A 177 -8.04 -10.44 -19.83
CA SER A 177 -9.21 -10.42 -20.70
C SER A 177 -10.46 -10.04 -19.91
N LEU A 178 -11.45 -9.41 -20.54
CA LEU A 178 -12.72 -9.04 -19.87
C LEU A 178 -13.37 -10.23 -19.15
N GLN A 179 -13.31 -11.41 -19.76
CA GLN A 179 -13.77 -12.66 -19.15
C GLN A 179 -12.96 -13.04 -17.90
N MET A 180 -11.65 -12.83 -17.91
CA MET A 180 -10.80 -13.07 -16.74
C MET A 180 -11.04 -12.04 -15.62
N GLN A 181 -11.29 -10.77 -15.98
CA GLN A 181 -11.67 -9.75 -15.01
C GLN A 181 -13.00 -10.06 -14.34
N SER A 182 -14.01 -10.49 -15.12
CA SER A 182 -15.30 -10.93 -14.60
C SER A 182 -15.16 -12.13 -13.65
N LYS A 183 -14.31 -13.11 -14.01
CA LYS A 183 -13.95 -14.24 -13.14
C LYS A 183 -13.31 -13.78 -11.83
N MET A 184 -12.35 -12.87 -11.92
CA MET A 184 -11.64 -12.33 -10.76
C MET A 184 -12.60 -11.62 -9.79
N MET A 185 -13.50 -10.79 -10.31
CA MET A 185 -14.50 -10.08 -9.48
C MET A 185 -15.49 -11.04 -8.82
N ALA A 186 -15.90 -12.12 -9.50
CA ALA A 186 -16.83 -13.09 -8.92
C ALA A 186 -16.19 -13.91 -7.79
N TYR A 187 -14.89 -14.22 -7.87
CA TYR A 187 -14.15 -14.91 -6.80
C TYR A 187 -13.63 -13.97 -5.70
N ASP A 188 -13.58 -12.66 -5.94
CA ASP A 188 -13.15 -11.68 -4.93
C ASP A 188 -14.08 -11.64 -3.70
N ARG A 189 -15.40 -11.65 -3.92
CA ARG A 189 -16.40 -11.69 -2.83
C ARG A 189 -16.21 -12.85 -1.84
N PRO A 190 -16.21 -14.13 -2.26
CA PRO A 190 -16.08 -15.24 -1.31
C PRO A 190 -14.73 -15.23 -0.57
N VAL A 191 -13.67 -14.70 -1.17
CA VAL A 191 -12.34 -14.60 -0.54
C VAL A 191 -12.31 -13.48 0.50
N THR A 192 -12.88 -12.32 0.19
CA THR A 192 -12.98 -11.19 1.13
C THR A 192 -13.86 -11.54 2.33
N GLU A 193 -15.00 -12.21 2.11
CA GLU A 193 -15.88 -12.70 3.16
C GLU A 193 -15.21 -13.78 4.04
N LEU A 194 -14.46 -14.71 3.43
CA LEU A 194 -13.64 -15.68 4.16
C LEU A 194 -12.63 -15.00 5.08
N ASN A 195 -11.91 -14.00 4.57
CA ASN A 195 -10.92 -13.26 5.36
C ASN A 195 -11.59 -12.49 6.51
N ALA A 196 -12.74 -11.87 6.25
CA ALA A 196 -13.53 -11.20 7.29
C ALA A 196 -14.06 -12.17 8.36
N ALA A 197 -14.41 -13.41 7.98
CA ALA A 197 -14.81 -14.44 8.93
C ALA A 197 -13.63 -14.94 9.77
N ARG A 198 -12.45 -15.14 9.16
CA ARG A 198 -11.22 -15.52 9.86
C ARG A 198 -10.78 -14.47 10.88
N LEU A 199 -10.84 -13.19 10.53
CA LEU A 199 -10.52 -12.09 11.45
C LEU A 199 -11.48 -12.02 12.64
N ARG A 200 -12.75 -12.39 12.44
CA ARG A 200 -13.77 -12.47 13.50
C ARG A 200 -13.73 -13.80 14.29
N GLY A 201 -12.91 -14.76 13.87
CA GLY A 201 -12.87 -16.10 14.47
C GLY A 201 -14.16 -16.90 14.27
N VAL A 202 -14.89 -16.67 13.18
CA VAL A 202 -16.15 -17.38 12.86
C VAL A 202 -15.92 -18.38 11.72
N SER A 203 -16.57 -19.53 11.77
CA SER A 203 -16.56 -20.48 10.65
C SER A 203 -17.22 -19.88 9.40
N TYR A 204 -16.71 -20.24 8.23
CA TYR A 204 -17.25 -19.78 6.94
C TYR A 204 -17.30 -20.94 5.93
N PRO A 205 -18.45 -21.18 5.27
CA PRO A 205 -18.61 -22.26 4.29
C PRO A 205 -17.99 -21.86 2.94
N VAL A 206 -16.67 -22.00 2.86
CA VAL A 206 -15.89 -21.57 1.69
C VAL A 206 -16.23 -22.35 0.44
N ILE A 207 -16.46 -23.66 0.54
CA ILE A 207 -16.71 -24.51 -0.63
C ILE A 207 -18.03 -24.12 -1.30
N HIS A 208 -19.07 -23.88 -0.51
CA HIS A 208 -20.38 -23.49 -1.03
C HIS A 208 -20.36 -22.07 -1.64
N SER A 209 -19.62 -21.14 -1.03
CA SER A 209 -19.46 -19.79 -1.58
C SER A 209 -18.71 -19.78 -2.92
N LEU A 210 -17.63 -20.58 -3.04
CA LEU A 210 -16.87 -20.74 -4.28
C LEU A 210 -17.68 -21.48 -5.35
N MET A 211 -18.50 -22.46 -4.95
CA MET A 211 -19.43 -23.14 -5.84
C MET A 211 -20.43 -22.15 -6.44
N HIS A 212 -21.06 -21.30 -5.62
CA HIS A 212 -21.99 -20.27 -6.10
C HIS A 212 -21.30 -19.25 -7.02
N ALA A 213 -20.09 -18.81 -6.68
CA ALA A 213 -19.28 -17.96 -7.54
C ALA A 213 -18.99 -18.64 -8.89
N SER A 214 -18.63 -19.92 -8.89
CA SER A 214 -18.38 -20.68 -10.13
C SER A 214 -19.62 -20.79 -11.02
N LEU A 215 -20.81 -21.00 -10.44
CA LEU A 215 -22.07 -21.06 -11.18
C LEU A 215 -22.45 -19.71 -11.81
N SER A 216 -22.10 -18.59 -11.16
CA SER A 216 -22.37 -17.24 -11.70
C SER A 216 -21.51 -16.88 -12.91
N ILE A 217 -20.38 -17.56 -13.08
CA ILE A 217 -19.37 -17.30 -14.11
C ILE A 217 -19.56 -18.23 -15.31
N ILE A 218 -19.95 -19.47 -15.05
CA ILE A 218 -19.99 -20.54 -16.04
C ILE A 218 -21.30 -20.45 -16.84
N GLN A 219 -21.20 -20.09 -18.12
CA GLN A 219 -22.34 -20.10 -19.06
C GLN A 219 -22.50 -21.46 -19.77
N ASP A 220 -21.43 -22.27 -19.86
CA ASP A 220 -21.42 -23.56 -20.56
C ASP A 220 -21.49 -24.77 -19.60
N HIS A 221 -22.30 -25.77 -19.94
CA HIS A 221 -22.55 -26.98 -19.14
C HIS A 221 -21.35 -27.95 -19.02
N THR A 222 -20.21 -27.66 -19.64
CA THR A 222 -19.06 -28.57 -19.76
C THR A 222 -18.05 -28.48 -18.61
N HIS A 223 -18.25 -27.58 -17.65
CA HIS A 223 -17.27 -27.35 -16.59
C HIS A 223 -17.46 -28.33 -15.42
N ALA A 224 -16.43 -29.15 -15.16
CA ALA A 224 -16.36 -30.07 -14.02
C ALA A 224 -16.19 -29.37 -12.65
N ILE A 225 -15.98 -28.06 -12.62
CA ILE A 225 -15.63 -27.30 -11.41
C ILE A 225 -16.75 -27.30 -10.35
N PRO A 226 -18.02 -27.00 -10.68
CA PRO A 226 -19.11 -27.06 -9.70
C PRO A 226 -19.31 -28.48 -9.15
N GLN A 227 -19.12 -29.51 -9.99
CA GLN A 227 -19.20 -30.91 -9.59
C GLN A 227 -18.07 -31.28 -8.62
N LEU A 228 -16.85 -30.77 -8.85
CA LEU A 228 -15.72 -30.94 -7.94
C LEU A 228 -15.97 -30.28 -6.59
N PHE A 229 -16.52 -29.06 -6.57
CA PHE A 229 -16.90 -28.41 -5.32
C PHE A 229 -17.99 -29.19 -4.56
N HIS A 230 -18.97 -29.74 -5.28
CA HIS A 230 -19.99 -30.59 -4.68
C HIS A 230 -19.40 -31.88 -4.07
N LEU A 231 -18.43 -32.50 -4.74
CA LEU A 231 -17.71 -33.66 -4.23
C LEU A 231 -16.88 -33.27 -2.99
N LEU A 232 -16.16 -32.15 -3.05
CA LEU A 232 -15.36 -31.66 -1.94
C LEU A 232 -16.22 -31.36 -0.71
N ALA A 233 -17.39 -30.75 -0.89
CA ALA A 233 -18.35 -30.49 0.19
C ALA A 233 -18.82 -31.79 0.86
N LYS A 234 -19.03 -32.86 0.09
CA LYS A 234 -19.38 -34.19 0.62
C LYS A 234 -18.22 -34.82 1.41
N ILE A 235 -16.99 -34.70 0.92
CA ILE A 235 -15.80 -35.23 1.62
C ILE A 235 -15.54 -34.49 2.92
N THR A 236 -15.62 -33.16 2.91
CA THR A 236 -15.33 -32.33 4.08
C THR A 236 -16.50 -32.23 5.06
N ALA A 237 -17.68 -32.73 4.66
CA ALA A 237 -18.94 -32.60 5.40
C ALA A 237 -19.23 -31.14 5.79
N GLU A 238 -18.96 -30.20 4.88
CA GLU A 238 -19.22 -28.77 5.11
C GLU A 238 -20.73 -28.49 5.03
N PRO A 239 -21.33 -27.78 6.01
CA PRO A 239 -22.74 -27.41 5.93
C PRO A 239 -22.97 -26.34 4.84
N PRO A 240 -24.12 -26.38 4.13
CA PRO A 240 -24.40 -25.46 3.02
C PRO A 240 -24.61 -24.01 3.46
N SER A 241 -25.02 -23.80 4.72
CA SER A 241 -25.13 -22.49 5.35
C SER A 241 -24.95 -22.66 6.86
N LEU A 242 -24.44 -21.60 7.49
CA LEU A 242 -24.38 -21.49 8.93
C LEU A 242 -25.60 -20.71 9.43
N PRO A 243 -26.13 -21.02 10.62
CA PRO A 243 -27.25 -20.27 11.18
C PRO A 243 -26.89 -18.78 11.35
N PRO A 244 -27.84 -17.85 11.11
CA PRO A 244 -27.60 -16.41 11.25
C PRO A 244 -27.13 -16.04 12.66
N LEU A 245 -26.11 -15.18 12.72
CA LEU A 245 -25.46 -14.70 13.95
C LEU A 245 -26.32 -13.74 14.80
N GLU A 246 -27.63 -13.59 14.55
CA GLU A 246 -28.51 -12.68 15.31
C GLU A 246 -28.61 -13.06 16.81
N HIS A 247 -28.31 -14.31 17.17
CA HIS A 247 -28.34 -14.81 18.56
C HIS A 247 -26.92 -15.04 19.15
N ALA A 248 -25.93 -14.31 18.65
CA ALA A 248 -24.50 -14.64 18.72
C ALA A 248 -23.82 -14.65 20.11
N SER A 249 -24.34 -14.01 21.15
CA SER A 249 -23.58 -13.91 22.42
C SER A 249 -23.34 -15.26 23.11
N ALA A 250 -24.25 -16.23 22.93
CA ALA A 250 -24.10 -17.57 23.52
C ALA A 250 -23.45 -18.61 22.59
N HIS A 251 -23.48 -18.40 21.27
CA HIS A 251 -23.09 -19.42 20.30
C HIS A 251 -21.71 -19.22 19.65
N ILE A 252 -21.12 -18.01 19.71
CA ILE A 252 -19.73 -17.76 19.23
C ILE A 252 -18.72 -18.67 19.95
N LEU A 253 -18.99 -19.01 21.22
CA LEU A 253 -18.14 -19.90 22.02
C LEU A 253 -18.29 -21.39 21.64
N ASN A 254 -19.34 -21.75 20.88
CA ASN A 254 -19.72 -23.14 20.65
C ASN A 254 -19.76 -23.53 19.17
N THR A 255 -19.48 -22.62 18.23
CA THR A 255 -19.35 -22.96 16.81
C THR A 255 -17.96 -23.52 16.54
N PRO A 256 -17.83 -24.79 16.15
CA PRO A 256 -16.53 -25.39 15.90
C PRO A 256 -15.86 -24.68 14.73
N LEU A 257 -14.63 -24.22 14.94
CA LEU A 257 -13.79 -23.70 13.88
C LEU A 257 -13.53 -24.83 12.87
N ILE A 258 -14.09 -24.70 11.67
CA ILE A 258 -13.91 -25.66 10.57
C ILE A 258 -12.50 -25.53 9.96
N GLU A 259 -11.74 -24.50 10.36
CA GLU A 259 -10.39 -24.25 9.89
C GLU A 259 -9.44 -25.41 10.20
N ARG A 260 -8.75 -25.90 9.17
CA ARG A 260 -7.66 -26.90 9.25
C ARG A 260 -8.03 -28.21 9.96
N LYS A 261 -9.32 -28.58 10.04
CA LYS A 261 -9.80 -29.84 10.64
C LYS A 261 -9.06 -31.08 10.12
N HIS A 262 -8.78 -31.14 8.82
CA HIS A 262 -8.12 -32.27 8.17
C HIS A 262 -6.59 -32.11 8.02
N ALA A 263 -6.02 -30.98 8.46
CA ALA A 263 -4.59 -30.69 8.24
C ALA A 263 -3.67 -31.69 8.95
N ARG A 264 -4.00 -32.08 10.19
CA ARG A 264 -3.19 -33.04 10.98
C ARG A 264 -3.24 -34.45 10.38
N ALA A 265 -4.38 -34.85 9.80
CA ALA A 265 -4.54 -36.14 9.16
C ALA A 265 -3.81 -36.20 7.80
N TYR A 266 -3.76 -35.08 7.08
CA TYR A 266 -3.16 -35.02 5.74
C TYR A 266 -1.64 -34.78 5.75
N LEU A 267 -1.13 -34.01 6.71
CA LEU A 267 0.30 -33.66 6.80
C LEU A 267 1.13 -34.68 7.59
N GLY A 268 0.50 -35.65 8.26
CA GLY A 268 1.17 -36.62 9.13
C GLY A 268 1.86 -35.98 10.34
N PRO A 269 2.47 -36.77 11.25
CA PRO A 269 3.34 -36.21 12.27
C PRO A 269 4.57 -35.60 11.60
N THR A 270 4.78 -34.30 11.78
CA THR A 270 6.03 -33.63 11.45
C THR A 270 7.17 -34.36 12.18
N PRO A 271 8.23 -34.86 11.52
CA PRO A 271 9.41 -35.29 12.23
C PRO A 271 10.00 -34.06 12.94
N SER A 272 9.95 -34.05 14.26
CA SER A 272 10.61 -33.03 15.09
C SER A 272 12.11 -32.99 14.78
N PRO A 273 12.73 -31.82 14.62
CA PRO A 273 14.17 -31.70 14.53
C PRO A 273 14.76 -31.74 15.95
N GLU A 274 14.69 -32.89 16.60
CA GLU A 274 15.48 -33.16 17.81
C GLU A 274 16.11 -34.53 17.64
N LEU A 275 17.26 -34.56 16.97
CA LEU A 275 18.31 -35.57 17.09
C LEU A 275 19.53 -35.10 16.25
N GLN A 276 20.15 -34.01 16.70
CA GLN A 276 21.58 -33.82 16.53
C GLN A 276 22.15 -33.59 17.93
N LYS A 277 22.48 -34.71 18.58
CA LYS A 277 23.54 -34.80 19.58
C LYS A 277 24.65 -35.64 18.95
#